data_AF-A0A0C2IIT5-F1
#
_entry.id   AF-A0A0C2IIT5-F1
#
_cell.length_a   1.000
_cell.length_b   1.000
_cell.length_c   1.000
_cell.angle_alpha   90.00
_cell.angle_beta   90.00
_cell.angle_gamma   90.00
#
_symmetry.space_group_name_H-M   'P 1'
#
loop_
_entity.id
_entity.type
_entity.pdbx_description
1 polymer ?
#
loop_
_entity_poly.entity_id
_entity_poly.type
_entity_poly.pdbx_seq_one_letter_code
_entity_poly.pdbx_strand_id
1 'polypeptide(L)'
;MYQTLRVEREELECYFRRTRNFKFEPPDIVELRENFQGMNNFIFSDAYSNLVMYIIVDWHQYSISGDRRAFDCLLVACMSMCLILKAALNQNVTSRLHKTIDLIFGIRDDLGDTNAIVFLVYLSRKVNQTLLSSVIDYLCELSMIPKEVFEDLSEIESNMNEKALYCRDLALVNLLNRPQDVVEDREERTMD
;
A
#
# COMPACT_ATOMS: atom_id res chain seq x y z
N MET A 1 6.00 -9.83 37.24
CA MET A 1 5.40 -9.04 36.15
C MET A 1 6.35 -8.85 34.96
N TYR A 2 7.65 -8.57 35.17
CA TYR A 2 8.63 -8.45 34.06
C TYR A 2 8.99 -9.77 33.34
N GLN A 3 8.83 -10.92 33.99
CA GLN A 3 9.11 -12.23 33.36
C GLN A 3 8.05 -12.62 32.32
N THR A 4 6.78 -12.29 32.54
CA THR A 4 5.68 -12.63 31.62
C THR A 4 5.79 -11.88 30.29
N LEU A 5 6.11 -10.57 30.35
CA LEU A 5 6.34 -9.73 29.16
C LEU A 5 7.54 -10.17 28.31
N ARG A 6 8.51 -10.85 28.91
CA ARG A 6 9.71 -11.33 28.22
C ARG A 6 9.45 -12.62 27.46
N VAL A 7 8.63 -13.52 28.02
CA VAL A 7 8.20 -14.77 27.36
C VAL A 7 7.35 -14.46 26.12
N GLU A 8 6.41 -13.50 26.21
CA GLU A 8 5.61 -13.07 25.06
C GLU A 8 6.49 -12.49 23.93
N ARG A 9 7.57 -11.78 24.26
CA ARG A 9 8.47 -11.19 23.26
C ARG A 9 9.29 -12.24 22.52
N GLU A 10 9.83 -13.22 23.23
CA GLU A 10 10.61 -14.32 22.65
C GLU A 10 9.73 -15.27 21.81
N GLU A 11 8.48 -15.48 22.21
CA GLU A 11 7.48 -16.23 21.41
C GLU A 11 7.06 -15.48 20.15
N LEU A 12 6.85 -14.16 20.24
CA LEU A 12 6.54 -13.32 19.07
C LEU A 12 7.71 -13.28 18.09
N GLU A 13 8.94 -13.13 18.57
CA GLU A 13 10.16 -13.17 17.75
C GLU A 13 10.37 -14.55 17.11
N CYS A 14 10.09 -15.64 17.82
CA CYS A 14 10.11 -17.00 17.25
C CYS A 14 9.02 -17.21 16.20
N TYR A 15 7.81 -16.71 16.43
CA TYR A 15 6.73 -16.71 15.44
C TYR A 15 7.17 -15.94 14.19
N PHE A 16 7.64 -14.71 14.34
CA PHE A 16 8.11 -13.88 13.22
C PHE A 16 9.31 -14.48 12.47
N ARG A 17 10.19 -15.18 13.18
CA ARG A 17 11.34 -15.87 12.58
C ARG A 17 10.92 -17.11 11.80
N ARG A 18 9.87 -17.83 12.23
CA ARG A 18 9.21 -18.90 11.45
C ARG A 18 8.45 -18.33 10.25
N THR A 19 7.98 -17.10 10.34
CA THR A 19 7.19 -16.42 9.30
C THR A 19 8.03 -15.58 8.33
N ARG A 20 9.35 -15.78 8.24
CA ARG A 20 10.24 -15.05 7.30
C ARG A 20 9.85 -15.18 5.82
N ASN A 21 8.96 -16.11 5.49
CA ASN A 21 8.42 -16.32 4.15
C ASN A 21 6.97 -15.80 3.98
N PHE A 22 6.45 -15.01 4.93
CA PHE A 22 5.09 -14.49 4.80
C PHE A 22 5.07 -13.38 3.76
N LYS A 23 4.38 -13.65 2.66
CA LYS A 23 4.00 -12.67 1.66
C LYS A 23 2.62 -12.13 2.04
N PHE A 24 2.50 -10.82 2.24
CA PHE A 24 1.19 -10.19 2.32
C PHE A 24 0.53 -10.27 0.94
N GLU A 25 -0.61 -10.94 0.88
CA GLU A 25 -1.42 -11.05 -0.33
C GLU A 25 -2.91 -11.10 0.07
N PRO A 26 -3.69 -10.05 -0.20
CA PRO A 26 -5.13 -10.07 -0.02
C PRO A 26 -5.77 -11.07 -0.99
N PRO A 27 -6.95 -11.65 -0.66
CA PRO A 27 -7.67 -12.56 -1.54
C PRO A 27 -7.90 -12.00 -2.95
N ASP A 28 -7.99 -12.86 -3.96
CA ASP A 28 -8.14 -12.45 -5.37
C ASP A 28 -9.44 -11.68 -5.63
N ILE A 29 -10.51 -12.07 -4.93
CA ILE A 29 -11.83 -11.50 -5.11
C ILE A 29 -12.06 -10.42 -4.06
N VAL A 30 -11.72 -9.17 -4.41
CA VAL A 30 -12.22 -7.98 -3.72
C VAL A 30 -13.43 -7.45 -4.50
N GLU A 31 -14.50 -8.25 -4.56
CA GLU A 31 -15.77 -7.80 -5.13
C GLU A 31 -16.42 -6.83 -4.13
N LEU A 32 -16.49 -5.54 -4.49
CA LEU A 32 -17.32 -4.62 -3.72
C LEU A 32 -18.78 -4.98 -3.95
N ARG A 33 -19.41 -5.56 -2.93
CA ARG A 33 -20.84 -5.93 -3.00
C ARG A 33 -21.70 -4.67 -2.85
N GLU A 34 -22.85 -4.67 -3.51
CA GLU A 34 -23.82 -3.56 -3.44
C GLU A 34 -24.29 -3.30 -2.01
N ASN A 35 -24.43 -4.34 -1.20
CA ASN A 35 -24.79 -4.25 0.22
C ASN A 35 -23.79 -3.41 1.06
N PHE A 36 -22.58 -3.18 0.53
CA PHE A 36 -21.54 -2.38 1.17
C PHE A 36 -21.33 -1.02 0.47
N GLN A 37 -22.27 -0.54 -0.34
CA GLN A 37 -22.11 0.70 -1.12
C GLN A 37 -21.64 1.90 -0.26
N GLY A 38 -22.18 2.06 0.95
CA GLY A 38 -21.74 3.12 1.87
C GLY A 38 -20.26 3.00 2.26
N MET A 39 -19.81 1.79 2.59
CA MET A 39 -18.41 1.51 2.92
C MET A 39 -17.49 1.68 1.70
N ASN A 40 -17.94 1.24 0.53
CA ASN A 40 -17.22 1.42 -0.73
C ASN A 40 -17.03 2.92 -1.01
N ASN A 41 -18.11 3.69 -0.94
CA ASN A 41 -18.07 5.14 -1.14
C ASN A 41 -17.15 5.83 -0.12
N PHE A 42 -17.15 5.37 1.14
CA PHE A 42 -16.26 5.89 2.17
C PHE A 42 -14.79 5.60 1.87
N ILE A 43 -14.43 4.37 1.49
CA ILE A 43 -13.06 3.98 1.17
C ILE A 43 -12.49 4.79 -0.02
N PHE A 44 -13.34 5.15 -0.99
CA PHE A 44 -12.97 6.01 -2.14
C PHE A 44 -13.29 7.51 -1.92
N SER A 45 -13.55 7.91 -0.67
CA SER A 45 -13.80 9.32 -0.32
C SER A 45 -12.53 10.06 0.02
N ASP A 46 -12.55 11.38 -0.21
CA ASP A 46 -11.41 12.24 0.09
C ASP A 46 -11.12 12.28 1.60
N ALA A 47 -12.14 12.07 2.44
CA ALA A 47 -11.97 11.97 3.90
C ALA A 47 -11.11 10.78 4.30
N TYR A 48 -11.34 9.60 3.68
CA TYR A 48 -10.53 8.41 3.94
C TYR A 48 -9.11 8.56 3.37
N SER A 49 -8.99 9.08 2.15
CA SER A 49 -7.71 9.43 1.53
C SER A 49 -6.87 10.36 2.43
N ASN A 50 -7.48 11.41 2.97
CA ASN A 50 -6.83 12.34 3.88
C ASN A 50 -6.42 11.67 5.20
N LEU A 51 -7.23 10.75 5.73
CA LEU A 51 -6.86 9.97 6.92
C LEU A 51 -5.64 9.08 6.68
N VAL A 52 -5.59 8.39 5.53
CA VAL A 52 -4.43 7.56 5.15
C VAL A 52 -3.18 8.42 5.03
N MET A 53 -3.27 9.57 4.34
CA MET A 53 -2.13 10.48 4.19
C MET A 53 -1.70 11.09 5.51
N TYR A 54 -2.65 11.49 6.37
CA TYR A 54 -2.36 11.95 7.71
C TYR A 54 -1.52 10.92 8.48
N ILE A 55 -1.89 9.64 8.46
CA ILE A 55 -1.13 8.58 9.14
C ILE A 55 0.30 8.46 8.57
N ILE A 56 0.46 8.54 7.25
CA ILE A 56 1.78 8.41 6.59
C ILE A 56 2.69 9.59 6.96
N VAL A 57 2.18 10.82 6.86
CA VAL A 57 2.93 12.06 7.16
C VAL A 57 3.27 12.13 8.65
N ASP A 58 2.30 11.85 9.52
CA ASP A 58 2.45 11.92 10.98
C ASP A 58 3.46 10.87 11.46
N TRP A 59 3.45 9.67 10.86
CA TRP A 59 4.42 8.63 11.18
C TRP A 59 5.87 9.07 10.99
N HIS A 60 6.17 9.90 9.98
CA HIS A 60 7.52 10.43 9.77
C HIS A 60 8.06 11.11 11.04
N GLN A 61 7.21 11.90 11.70
CA GLN A 61 7.55 12.60 12.94
C GLN A 61 7.71 11.62 14.11
N TYR A 62 6.84 10.61 14.22
CA TYR A 62 6.89 9.62 15.29
C TYR A 62 7.97 8.56 15.15
N SER A 63 8.50 8.33 13.95
CA SER A 63 9.59 7.38 13.70
C SER A 63 10.81 7.63 14.59
N ILE A 64 11.03 8.91 14.96
CA ILE A 64 12.08 9.37 15.87
C ILE A 64 11.82 8.89 17.31
N SER A 65 10.56 8.80 17.72
CA SER A 65 10.14 8.45 19.09
C SER A 65 10.12 6.95 19.38
N GLY A 66 10.14 6.10 18.35
CA GLY A 66 10.06 4.64 18.50
C GLY A 66 8.70 4.12 18.99
N ASP A 67 7.62 4.90 18.86
CA ASP A 67 6.28 4.46 19.27
C ASP A 67 5.76 3.32 18.37
N ARG A 68 5.55 2.15 18.99
CA ARG A 68 5.00 0.96 18.32
C ARG A 68 3.59 1.20 17.77
N ARG A 69 2.77 2.02 18.42
CA ARG A 69 1.39 2.29 17.97
C ARG A 69 1.37 3.01 16.64
N ALA A 70 2.28 3.97 16.46
CA ALA A 70 2.42 4.67 15.20
C ALA A 70 2.74 3.69 14.06
N PHE A 71 3.63 2.72 14.32
CA PHE A 71 3.95 1.66 13.36
C PHE A 71 2.74 0.78 13.00
N ASP A 72 1.95 0.34 13.99
CA ASP A 72 0.75 -0.45 13.73
C ASP A 72 -0.27 0.32 12.87
N CYS A 73 -0.43 1.62 13.11
CA CYS A 73 -1.27 2.50 12.29
C CYS A 73 -0.73 2.63 10.85
N LEU A 74 0.58 2.84 10.67
CA LEU A 74 1.20 2.90 9.36
C LEU A 74 0.99 1.59 8.58
N LEU A 75 1.17 0.45 9.26
CA LEU A 75 0.96 -0.85 8.63
C LEU A 75 -0.48 -1.01 8.13
N VAL A 76 -1.48 -0.64 8.94
CA VAL A 76 -2.89 -0.66 8.55
C VAL A 76 -3.16 0.29 7.38
N ALA A 77 -2.56 1.48 7.37
CA ALA A 77 -2.67 2.41 6.25
C ALA A 77 -2.10 1.81 4.95
N CYS A 78 -0.93 1.17 5.00
CA CYS A 78 -0.33 0.46 3.86
C CYS A 78 -1.20 -0.68 3.35
N MET A 79 -1.71 -1.53 4.25
CA MET A 79 -2.63 -2.62 3.88
C MET A 79 -3.91 -2.08 3.22
N SER A 80 -4.42 -0.96 3.73
CA SER A 80 -5.60 -0.30 3.17
C SER A 80 -5.35 0.23 1.76
N MET A 81 -4.19 0.82 1.50
CA MET A 81 -3.81 1.24 0.14
C MET A 81 -3.74 0.06 -0.83
N CYS A 82 -3.18 -1.08 -0.42
CA CYS A 82 -3.18 -2.30 -1.24
C CYS A 82 -4.60 -2.76 -1.58
N LEU A 83 -5.52 -2.72 -0.61
CA LEU A 83 -6.92 -3.09 -0.83
C LEU A 83 -7.64 -2.12 -1.76
N ILE A 84 -7.43 -0.80 -1.59
CA ILE A 84 -7.99 0.23 -2.45
C ILE A 84 -7.51 0.04 -3.90
N LEU A 85 -6.20 -0.13 -4.09
CA LEU A 85 -5.61 -0.33 -5.42
C LEU A 85 -6.12 -1.61 -6.08
N LYS A 86 -6.15 -2.73 -5.35
CA LYS A 86 -6.69 -3.99 -5.87
C LYS A 86 -8.18 -3.88 -6.21
N ALA A 87 -8.98 -3.22 -5.37
CA ALA A 87 -10.40 -3.00 -5.65
C ALA A 87 -10.61 -2.08 -6.86
N ALA A 88 -9.82 -1.01 -6.99
CA ALA A 88 -9.88 -0.11 -8.14
C ALA A 88 -9.53 -0.81 -9.45
N LEU A 89 -8.53 -1.70 -9.41
CA LEU A 89 -8.11 -2.54 -10.54
C LEU A 89 -9.19 -3.54 -10.98
N ASN A 90 -9.90 -4.16 -10.03
CA ASN A 90 -10.89 -5.20 -10.35
C ASN A 90 -12.22 -4.66 -10.89
N GLN A 91 -12.60 -3.42 -10.57
CA GLN A 91 -13.96 -2.94 -10.84
C GLN A 91 -14.12 -2.14 -12.14
N ASN A 92 -13.04 -1.86 -12.86
CA ASN A 92 -13.07 -1.06 -14.10
C ASN A 92 -13.78 0.32 -13.94
N VAL A 93 -13.95 0.80 -12.70
CA VAL A 93 -14.59 2.10 -12.44
C VAL A 93 -13.52 3.16 -12.58
N THR A 94 -13.42 3.75 -13.78
CA THR A 94 -12.40 4.74 -14.15
C THR A 94 -12.25 5.85 -13.12
N SER A 95 -13.34 6.35 -12.53
CA SER A 95 -13.28 7.42 -11.52
C SER A 95 -12.66 6.99 -10.18
N ARG A 96 -12.89 5.75 -9.75
CA ARG A 96 -12.26 5.19 -8.53
C ARG A 96 -10.78 4.91 -8.75
N LEU A 97 -10.41 4.46 -9.96
CA LEU A 97 -9.02 4.26 -10.35
C LEU A 97 -8.24 5.57 -10.35
N HIS A 98 -8.78 6.65 -10.94
CA HIS A 98 -8.12 7.97 -10.92
C HIS A 98 -7.90 8.46 -9.48
N LYS A 99 -8.93 8.42 -8.63
CA LYS A 99 -8.77 8.80 -7.21
C LYS A 99 -7.72 7.98 -6.47
N THR A 100 -7.64 6.69 -6.79
CA THR A 100 -6.63 5.79 -6.19
C THR A 100 -5.24 6.12 -6.69
N ILE A 101 -5.11 6.45 -7.98
CA ILE A 101 -3.85 6.89 -8.57
C ILE A 101 -3.41 8.21 -7.94
N ASP A 102 -4.31 9.16 -7.78
CA ASP A 102 -4.03 10.45 -7.13
C ASP A 102 -3.59 10.26 -5.67
N LEU A 103 -4.22 9.33 -4.94
CA LEU A 103 -3.83 8.99 -3.58
C LEU A 103 -2.40 8.42 -3.53
N ILE A 104 -2.10 7.39 -4.32
CA ILE A 104 -0.86 6.61 -4.16
C ILE A 104 0.33 7.24 -4.89
N PHE A 105 0.09 7.77 -6.10
CA PHE A 105 1.12 8.27 -7.00
C PHE A 105 1.08 9.78 -7.21
N GLY A 106 0.07 10.47 -6.67
CA GLY A 106 0.04 11.93 -6.66
C GLY A 106 1.26 12.52 -5.97
N ILE A 107 1.84 13.56 -6.58
CA ILE A 107 2.95 14.31 -5.99
C ILE A 107 2.37 15.24 -4.93
N ARG A 108 2.96 15.23 -3.72
CA ARG A 108 2.47 15.98 -2.58
C ARG A 108 3.59 16.78 -1.91
N ASP A 109 3.28 18.03 -1.59
CA ASP A 109 4.13 18.95 -0.85
C ASP A 109 4.35 18.49 0.60
N ASP A 110 3.31 17.93 1.23
CA ASP A 110 3.36 17.39 2.60
C ASP A 110 4.28 16.14 2.75
N LEU A 111 4.70 15.54 1.64
CA LEU A 111 5.71 14.49 1.59
C LEU A 111 7.07 14.99 1.03
N GLY A 112 7.23 16.29 0.81
CA GLY A 112 8.45 16.88 0.25
C GLY A 112 8.56 16.69 -1.26
N ASP A 113 7.46 16.95 -1.99
CA ASP A 113 7.37 16.85 -3.47
C ASP A 113 7.61 15.43 -4.02
N THR A 114 7.27 14.42 -3.21
CA THR A 114 7.28 13.00 -3.60
C THR A 114 5.86 12.43 -3.60
N ASN A 115 5.72 11.14 -3.92
CA ASN A 115 4.46 10.42 -3.81
C ASN A 115 4.51 9.37 -2.68
N ALA A 116 3.35 8.86 -2.30
CA ALA A 116 3.24 7.95 -1.16
C ALA A 116 4.04 6.67 -1.36
N ILE A 117 4.07 6.09 -2.57
CA ILE A 117 4.81 4.84 -2.78
C ILE A 117 6.33 5.01 -2.65
N VAL A 118 6.92 6.06 -3.24
CA VAL A 118 8.36 6.34 -3.12
C VAL A 118 8.72 6.64 -1.68
N PHE A 119 7.89 7.43 -1.00
CA PHE A 119 8.06 7.73 0.41
C PHE A 119 8.03 6.47 1.28
N LEU A 120 7.05 5.59 1.10
CA LEU A 120 6.92 4.35 1.87
C LEU A 120 8.08 3.39 1.63
N VAL A 121 8.53 3.24 0.38
CA VAL A 121 9.71 2.43 0.06
C VAL A 121 10.94 2.97 0.77
N TYR A 122 11.17 4.30 0.70
CA TYR A 122 12.25 4.95 1.46
C TYR A 122 12.14 4.68 2.96
N LEU A 123 10.95 4.84 3.55
CA LEU A 123 10.71 4.58 4.97
C LEU A 123 10.99 3.12 5.36
N SER A 124 10.53 2.16 4.56
CA SER A 124 10.69 0.74 4.85
C SER A 124 12.15 0.33 5.01
N ARG A 125 13.05 0.97 4.25
CA ARG A 125 14.50 0.74 4.32
C ARG A 125 15.11 1.25 5.62
N LYS A 126 14.58 2.34 6.17
CA LYS A 126 15.04 2.89 7.46
C LYS A 126 14.60 2.04 8.65
N VAL A 127 13.40 1.46 8.58
CA VAL A 127 12.75 0.81 9.74
C VAL A 127 13.11 -0.66 9.87
N ASN A 128 13.55 -1.31 8.78
CA ASN A 128 13.95 -2.73 8.74
C ASN A 128 12.90 -3.67 9.39
N GLN A 129 11.63 -3.48 9.05
CA GLN A 129 10.51 -4.31 9.53
C GLN A 129 9.96 -5.17 8.41
N THR A 130 10.18 -6.48 8.50
CA THR A 130 9.86 -7.47 7.44
C THR A 130 8.40 -7.40 7.00
N LEU A 131 7.46 -7.23 7.93
CA LEU A 131 6.03 -7.19 7.59
C LEU A 131 5.66 -5.93 6.79
N LEU A 132 6.17 -4.76 7.21
CA LEU A 132 5.95 -3.51 6.48
C LEU A 132 6.57 -3.59 5.07
N SER A 133 7.81 -4.11 4.97
CA SER A 133 8.45 -4.34 3.67
C SER A 133 7.64 -5.27 2.78
N SER A 134 7.05 -6.34 3.33
CA SER A 134 6.20 -7.23 2.54
C SER A 134 4.93 -6.57 2.02
N VAL A 135 4.28 -5.71 2.82
CA VAL A 135 3.07 -4.98 2.38
C VAL A 135 3.44 -3.97 1.29
N ILE A 136 4.56 -3.27 1.43
CA ILE A 136 5.03 -2.29 0.45
C ILE A 136 5.47 -2.97 -0.85
N ASP A 137 6.16 -4.12 -0.76
CA ASP A 137 6.49 -4.94 -1.93
C ASP A 137 5.23 -5.33 -2.70
N TYR A 138 4.17 -5.74 -2.00
CA TYR A 138 2.89 -6.04 -2.63
C TYR A 138 2.23 -4.80 -3.26
N LEU A 139 2.33 -3.63 -2.62
CA LEU A 139 1.85 -2.38 -3.20
C LEU A 139 2.59 -2.05 -4.51
N CYS A 140 3.91 -2.23 -4.55
CA CYS A 140 4.72 -2.07 -5.76
C CYS A 140 4.33 -3.07 -6.86
N GLU A 141 4.10 -4.34 -6.50
CA GLU A 141 3.62 -5.38 -7.43
C GLU A 141 2.27 -4.99 -8.05
N LEU A 142 1.29 -4.55 -7.24
CA LEU A 142 0.00 -4.08 -7.72
C LEU A 142 0.11 -2.86 -8.64
N SER A 143 1.09 -2.00 -8.37
CA SER A 143 1.37 -0.78 -9.14
C SER A 143 2.12 -1.06 -10.44
N MET A 144 2.61 -2.29 -10.64
CA MET A 144 3.50 -2.67 -11.74
C MET A 144 4.75 -1.78 -11.82
N ILE A 145 5.26 -1.31 -10.67
CA ILE A 145 6.49 -0.52 -10.61
C ILE A 145 7.66 -1.47 -10.34
N PRO A 146 8.66 -1.54 -11.23
CA PRO A 146 9.84 -2.39 -11.04
C PRO A 146 10.60 -2.02 -9.77
N LYS A 147 11.13 -3.02 -9.04
CA LYS A 147 11.86 -2.77 -7.78
C LYS A 147 13.18 -2.02 -8.02
N GLU A 148 13.73 -2.16 -9.21
CA GLU A 148 14.96 -1.53 -9.69
C GLU A 148 14.86 0.00 -9.64
N VAL A 149 13.65 0.56 -9.82
CA VAL A 149 13.37 1.99 -9.68
C VAL A 149 13.81 2.52 -8.32
N PHE A 150 13.78 1.66 -7.30
CA PHE A 150 14.03 2.04 -5.94
C PHE A 150 15.47 1.76 -5.48
N GLU A 151 16.30 1.02 -6.22
CA GLU A 151 17.63 0.55 -5.74
C GLU A 151 18.46 1.68 -5.11
N ASP A 152 18.56 2.84 -5.76
CA ASP A 152 19.39 3.97 -5.27
C ASP A 152 18.73 4.85 -4.18
N LEU A 153 17.50 4.56 -3.73
CA LEU A 153 16.79 5.40 -2.73
C LEU A 153 17.49 5.45 -1.36
N SER A 154 18.47 4.58 -1.10
CA SER A 154 19.23 4.59 0.16
C SER A 154 20.26 5.70 0.26
N GLU A 155 20.62 6.36 -0.85
CA GLU A 155 21.84 7.19 -0.89
C GLU A 155 21.57 8.69 -0.88
N ILE A 156 20.48 9.20 -1.50
CA ILE A 156 20.26 10.65 -1.58
C ILE A 156 18.76 11.02 -1.62
N GLU A 157 18.29 11.81 -0.63
CA GLU A 157 16.93 12.36 -0.58
C GLU A 157 16.61 13.26 -1.78
N SER A 158 17.61 13.89 -2.39
CA SER A 158 17.43 14.79 -3.55
C SER A 158 16.85 14.13 -4.79
N ASN A 159 16.91 12.79 -4.89
CA ASN A 159 16.42 12.05 -6.06
C ASN A 159 14.98 11.54 -5.88
N MET A 160 14.35 11.79 -4.74
CA MET A 160 12.99 11.29 -4.47
C MET A 160 11.93 11.91 -5.37
N ASN A 161 12.11 13.17 -5.79
CA ASN A 161 11.12 13.89 -6.63
C ASN A 161 11.13 13.36 -8.07
N GLU A 162 12.32 13.15 -8.64
CA GLU A 162 12.46 12.57 -9.98
C GLU A 162 11.91 11.14 -10.02
N LYS A 163 12.21 10.33 -8.99
CA LYS A 163 11.66 8.98 -8.87
C LYS A 163 10.14 8.99 -8.66
N ALA A 164 9.60 9.97 -7.92
CA ALA A 164 8.16 10.10 -7.75
C ALA A 164 7.43 10.44 -9.05
N LEU A 165 7.97 11.37 -9.84
CA LEU A 165 7.44 11.69 -11.17
C LEU A 165 7.49 10.46 -12.08
N TYR A 166 8.63 9.77 -12.12
CA TYR A 166 8.78 8.55 -12.90
C TYR A 166 7.79 7.44 -12.49
N CYS A 167 7.66 7.18 -11.18
CA CYS A 167 6.70 6.20 -10.65
C CYS A 167 5.26 6.57 -11.01
N ARG A 168 4.89 7.85 -10.93
CA ARG A 168 3.55 8.32 -11.31
C ARG A 168 3.27 8.08 -12.78
N ASP A 169 4.18 8.49 -13.65
CA ASP A 169 4.00 8.39 -15.09
C ASP A 169 3.95 6.91 -15.52
N LEU A 170 4.81 6.06 -14.92
CA LEU A 170 4.80 4.62 -15.15
C LEU A 170 3.51 3.97 -14.66
N ALA A 171 3.04 4.30 -13.45
CA ALA A 171 1.80 3.78 -12.90
C ALA A 171 0.59 4.22 -13.75
N LEU A 172 0.54 5.46 -14.21
CA LEU A 172 -0.50 5.94 -15.12
C LEU A 172 -0.54 5.11 -16.40
N VAL A 173 0.61 4.89 -17.04
CA VAL A 173 0.70 4.07 -18.25
C VAL A 173 0.26 2.64 -17.98
N ASN A 174 0.76 2.01 -16.93
CA ASN A 174 0.49 0.60 -16.64
C ASN A 174 -0.96 0.35 -16.21
N LEU A 175 -1.52 1.22 -15.36
CA LEU A 175 -2.84 1.04 -14.79
C LEU A 175 -3.96 1.45 -15.76
N LEU A 176 -3.73 2.45 -16.61
CA LEU A 176 -4.73 2.89 -17.60
C LEU A 176 -4.71 2.05 -18.88
N ASN A 177 -3.56 1.53 -19.30
CA ASN A 177 -3.44 0.71 -20.51
C ASN A 177 -3.57 -0.79 -20.25
N ARG A 178 -3.89 -1.19 -19.02
CA ARG A 178 -4.03 -2.61 -18.68
C ARG A 178 -5.10 -3.23 -19.57
N PRO A 179 -4.81 -4.31 -20.32
CA PRO A 179 -5.83 -5.05 -21.02
C PRO A 179 -6.88 -5.44 -19.98
N GLN A 180 -8.15 -5.15 -20.28
CA GLN A 180 -9.24 -5.73 -19.50
C GLN A 180 -9.15 -7.22 -19.78
N ASP A 181 -8.52 -7.99 -18.88
CA ASP A 181 -8.68 -9.43 -18.88
C ASP A 181 -10.17 -9.65 -18.67
N VAL A 182 -10.87 -9.84 -19.78
CA VAL A 182 -12.31 -10.01 -19.85
C VAL A 182 -12.62 -11.16 -18.92
N VAL A 183 -13.36 -10.87 -17.85
CA VAL A 183 -13.99 -11.88 -17.00
C VAL A 183 -15.06 -12.55 -17.86
N GLU A 184 -14.65 -13.37 -18.82
CA GLU A 184 -15.52 -14.06 -19.77
C GLU A 184 -16.04 -15.39 -19.19
N ASP A 185 -15.73 -15.70 -17.93
CA ASP A 185 -15.87 -17.06 -17.38
C ASP A 185 -17.08 -17.27 -16.45
N ARG A 186 -18.10 -16.39 -16.48
CA ARG A 186 -19.28 -16.53 -15.59
C ARG A 186 -20.66 -16.63 -16.24
N GLU A 187 -20.80 -16.58 -17.57
CA GLU A 187 -22.13 -16.81 -18.19
C GLU A 187 -22.44 -18.27 -18.56
N GLU A 188 -21.47 -19.19 -18.55
CA GLU A 188 -21.74 -20.61 -18.92
C GLU A 188 -22.29 -21.51 -17.79
N ARG A 189 -22.64 -20.98 -16.59
CA ARG A 189 -23.15 -21.83 -15.47
C ARG A 189 -24.54 -21.47 -14.95
N THR A 190 -25.42 -20.95 -15.80
CA THR A 190 -26.86 -20.83 -15.47
C THR A 190 -27.81 -21.55 -16.44
N MET A 191 -27.28 -22.45 -17.28
CA MET A 191 -28.10 -23.42 -18.02
C MET A 191 -27.78 -24.84 -17.56
N ASP A 192 -28.28 -25.20 -16.37
CA ASP A 192 -28.64 -26.57 -15.98
C ASP A 192 -29.58 -26.53 -14.75
#